data_AF-A0A2K2V9Y0-F1
#
_entry.id   AF-A0A2K2V9Y0-F1
#
_cell.length_a   1.000
_cell.length_b   1.000
_cell.length_c   1.000
_cell.angle_alpha   90.00
_cell.angle_beta   90.00
_cell.angle_gamma   90.00
#
_symmetry.space_group_name_H-M   'P 1'
#
loop_
_entity.id
_entity.type
_entity.pdbx_description
1 polymer ?
#
loop_
_entity_poly.entity_id
_entity_poly.type
_entity_poly.pdbx_seq_one_letter_code
_entity_poly.pdbx_strand_id
1 'polypeptide(L)'
;MTTEVVKVTPEAKELLKRLAEKTGKSERELASEAIIAYFRGIEGEKEIKSITPLRPLILKYKAKCHRCGVELKEGSLAYYQKIAYTDNTFRGFILCPQCASMEDVLASKYVKKYELEATIRGLKRKADQLAQEILELEKFVQLKTVFGEIERELRELREFLRTYNYPREVLDKLQQFYDKLQQLEEKLDSTLEAIKDIVIPKLKKREVEIHGGRR
;
A
#
# COMPACT_ATOMS: atom_id res chain seq x y z
N MET A 1 23.22 -25.18 -22.76
CA MET A 1 24.34 -24.29 -22.43
C MET A 1 24.90 -23.76 -23.73
N THR A 2 24.71 -22.48 -24.02
CA THR A 2 25.31 -21.82 -25.18
C THR A 2 26.81 -21.65 -24.91
N THR A 3 27.65 -22.30 -25.70
CA THR A 3 29.10 -22.11 -25.66
C THR A 3 29.46 -20.95 -26.57
N GLU A 4 29.71 -19.79 -25.99
CA GLU A 4 30.24 -18.63 -26.70
C GLU A 4 31.76 -18.69 -26.73
N VAL A 5 32.34 -18.57 -27.92
CA VAL A 5 33.79 -18.64 -28.13
C VAL A 5 34.35 -17.22 -28.13
N VAL A 6 35.00 -16.83 -27.04
CA VAL A 6 35.69 -15.54 -26.93
C VAL A 6 37.10 -15.68 -27.51
N LYS A 7 37.43 -14.88 -28.53
CA LYS A 7 38.79 -14.81 -29.08
C LYS A 7 39.65 -13.94 -28.18
N VAL A 8 40.73 -14.52 -27.66
CA VAL A 8 41.67 -13.85 -26.73
C VAL A 8 43.05 -13.82 -27.38
N THR A 9 43.85 -12.79 -27.07
CA THR A 9 45.24 -12.71 -27.52
C THR A 9 46.07 -13.89 -26.98
N PRO A 10 47.10 -14.35 -27.71
CA PRO A 10 47.93 -15.47 -27.28
C PRO A 10 48.62 -15.22 -25.94
N GLU A 11 49.02 -13.98 -25.66
CA GLU A 11 49.64 -13.57 -24.39
C GLU A 11 48.71 -13.74 -23.19
N ALA A 12 47.44 -13.30 -23.31
CA ALA A 12 46.47 -13.44 -22.23
C ALA A 12 46.08 -14.91 -21.99
N LYS A 13 46.13 -15.75 -23.03
CA LYS A 13 45.94 -17.21 -22.90
C LYS A 13 47.08 -17.88 -22.14
N GLU A 14 48.33 -17.47 -22.38
CA GLU A 14 49.47 -17.96 -21.62
C GLU A 14 49.45 -17.51 -20.16
N LEU A 15 49.05 -16.26 -19.90
CA LEU A 15 48.92 -15.75 -18.53
C LEU A 15 47.81 -16.48 -17.76
N LEU A 16 46.66 -16.74 -18.38
CA LEU A 16 45.57 -17.52 -17.78
C LEU A 16 46.00 -18.95 -17.44
N LYS A 17 46.77 -19.61 -18.31
CA LYS A 17 47.32 -20.94 -18.05
C LYS A 17 48.25 -20.97 -16.85
N ARG A 18 49.20 -20.04 -16.79
CA ARG A 18 50.14 -19.94 -15.66
C ARG A 18 49.42 -19.65 -14.34
N LEU A 19 48.35 -18.87 -14.37
CA LEU A 19 47.53 -18.59 -13.18
C LEU A 19 46.68 -19.79 -12.78
N ALA A 20 46.05 -20.47 -13.74
CA ALA A 20 45.27 -21.68 -13.51
C ALA A 20 46.10 -22.81 -12.87
N GLU A 21 47.34 -23.01 -13.34
CA GLU A 21 48.28 -23.98 -12.79
C GLU A 21 48.70 -23.65 -11.34
N LYS A 22 48.85 -22.35 -11.01
CA LYS A 22 49.21 -21.91 -9.65
C LYS A 22 48.06 -22.03 -8.65
N THR A 23 46.82 -21.80 -9.09
CA THR A 23 45.65 -21.76 -8.20
C THR A 23 44.83 -23.05 -8.23
N GLY A 24 45.16 -24.01 -9.10
CA GLY A 24 44.43 -25.27 -9.25
C GLY A 24 42.99 -25.12 -9.77
N LYS A 25 42.68 -23.98 -10.41
CA LYS A 25 41.34 -23.68 -10.96
C LYS A 25 41.32 -23.87 -12.46
N SER A 26 40.14 -24.10 -13.05
CA SER A 26 40.03 -24.15 -14.52
C SER A 26 40.20 -22.76 -15.13
N GLU A 27 40.78 -22.69 -16.35
CA GLU A 27 40.95 -21.42 -17.09
C GLU A 27 39.62 -20.64 -17.22
N ARG A 28 38.50 -21.36 -17.35
CA ARG A 28 37.15 -20.79 -17.47
C ARG A 28 36.66 -20.14 -16.18
N GLU A 29 36.85 -20.80 -15.04
CA GLU A 29 36.47 -20.26 -13.73
C GLU A 29 37.30 -19.03 -13.41
N LEU A 30 38.61 -19.10 -13.65
CA LEU A 30 39.53 -18.00 -13.38
C LEU A 30 39.26 -16.78 -14.28
N ALA A 31 38.98 -17.00 -15.57
CA ALA A 31 38.56 -15.94 -16.47
C ALA A 31 37.22 -15.31 -16.06
N SER A 32 36.25 -16.13 -15.65
CA SER A 32 34.94 -15.64 -15.20
C SER A 32 35.06 -14.83 -13.91
N GLU A 33 35.83 -15.32 -12.94
CA GLU A 33 36.14 -14.61 -11.69
C GLU A 33 36.88 -13.29 -11.96
N ALA A 34 37.88 -13.29 -12.85
CA ALA A 34 38.63 -12.09 -13.20
C ALA A 34 37.76 -11.03 -13.91
N ILE A 35 36.88 -11.44 -14.83
CA ILE A 35 35.92 -10.56 -15.49
C ILE A 35 34.95 -9.98 -14.46
N ILE A 36 34.43 -10.81 -13.54
CA ILE A 36 33.53 -10.37 -12.47
C ILE A 36 34.25 -9.43 -11.49
N ALA A 37 35.50 -9.73 -11.13
CA ALA A 37 36.33 -8.91 -10.25
C ALA A 37 36.63 -7.55 -10.89
N TYR A 38 37.03 -7.54 -12.16
CA TYR A 38 37.24 -6.32 -12.94
C TYR A 38 35.97 -5.49 -13.05
N PHE A 39 34.82 -6.10 -13.38
CA PHE A 39 33.54 -5.42 -13.48
C PHE A 39 33.04 -4.87 -12.12
N ARG A 40 33.50 -5.46 -11.02
CA ARG A 40 33.23 -5.00 -9.64
C ARG A 40 34.27 -4.02 -9.12
N GLY A 41 35.25 -3.61 -9.93
CA GLY A 41 36.31 -2.65 -9.53
C GLY A 41 37.31 -3.22 -8.52
N ILE A 42 37.45 -4.54 -8.47
CA ILE A 42 38.38 -5.25 -7.58
C ILE A 42 39.68 -5.46 -8.36
N GLU A 43 40.49 -4.41 -8.48
CA GLU A 43 41.89 -4.59 -8.87
C GLU A 43 42.69 -5.03 -7.65
N GLY A 44 43.19 -6.27 -7.69
CA GLY A 44 44.11 -6.80 -6.69
C GLY A 44 44.43 -8.29 -6.89
N GLU A 45 45.70 -8.63 -6.74
CA GLU A 45 46.28 -9.98 -6.84
C GLU A 45 45.90 -10.93 -5.68
N LYS A 46 44.98 -10.52 -4.78
CA LYS A 46 44.67 -11.23 -3.54
C LYS A 46 43.38 -12.03 -3.62
N GLU A 47 43.44 -13.28 -3.19
CA GLU A 47 42.28 -14.18 -3.14
C GLU A 47 41.24 -13.72 -2.11
N ILE A 48 39.96 -13.81 -2.50
CA ILE A 48 38.82 -13.35 -1.71
C ILE A 48 38.33 -14.49 -0.80
N LYS A 49 38.26 -14.24 0.51
CA LYS A 49 37.76 -15.19 1.52
C LYS A 49 36.25 -15.06 1.72
N SER A 50 35.73 -13.84 1.82
CA SER A 50 34.30 -13.59 1.92
C SER A 50 33.92 -12.15 1.54
N ILE A 51 32.70 -11.99 1.02
CA ILE A 51 32.11 -10.70 0.68
C ILE A 51 30.91 -10.49 1.61
N THR A 52 30.92 -9.40 2.38
CA THR A 52 29.79 -9.05 3.26
C THR A 52 28.62 -8.56 2.41
N PRO A 53 27.35 -8.88 2.75
CA PRO A 53 26.19 -8.32 2.09
C PRO A 53 26.20 -6.78 2.19
N LEU A 54 25.62 -6.13 1.17
CA LEU A 54 25.52 -4.67 1.12
C LEU A 54 24.70 -4.16 2.31
N ARG A 55 25.33 -3.36 3.17
CA ARG A 55 24.65 -2.74 4.32
C ARG A 55 24.36 -1.27 4.03
N PRO A 56 23.12 -0.80 4.22
CA PRO A 56 22.81 0.62 4.09
C PRO A 56 23.50 1.41 5.20
N LEU A 57 24.03 2.58 4.86
CA LEU A 57 24.67 3.51 5.79
C LEU A 57 24.29 4.96 5.43
N ILE A 58 24.21 5.81 6.45
CA ILE A 58 24.08 7.26 6.26
C ILE A 58 25.47 7.88 6.38
N LEU A 59 25.90 8.59 5.34
CA LEU A 59 27.24 9.17 5.29
C LEU A 59 27.38 10.32 6.28
N LYS A 60 28.34 10.22 7.20
CA LYS A 60 28.73 11.32 8.11
C LYS A 60 29.66 12.34 7.46
N TYR A 61 30.27 11.99 6.32
CA TYR A 61 31.20 12.84 5.58
C TYR A 61 30.97 12.64 4.09
N LYS A 62 31.40 13.61 3.27
CA LYS A 62 31.37 13.47 1.81
C LYS A 62 32.22 12.27 1.38
N ALA A 63 31.70 11.48 0.45
CA ALA A 63 32.36 10.29 -0.07
C ALA A 63 32.20 10.19 -1.58
N LYS A 64 32.93 9.27 -2.22
CA LYS A 64 32.78 8.95 -3.64
C LYS A 64 32.35 7.51 -3.81
N CYS A 65 31.42 7.26 -4.72
CA CYS A 65 31.05 5.92 -5.12
C CYS A 65 32.25 5.22 -5.78
N HIS A 66 32.65 4.06 -5.28
CA HIS A 66 33.79 3.31 -5.82
C HIS A 66 33.51 2.71 -7.20
N ARG A 67 32.23 2.58 -7.60
CA ARG A 67 31.84 2.01 -8.89
C ARG A 67 31.64 3.05 -9.99
N CYS A 68 30.94 4.15 -9.70
CA CYS A 68 30.61 5.18 -10.71
C CYS A 68 31.30 6.53 -10.48
N GLY A 69 32.08 6.68 -9.41
CA GLY A 69 32.82 7.92 -9.11
C GLY A 69 31.97 9.11 -8.65
N VAL A 70 30.63 8.98 -8.64
CA VAL A 70 29.71 10.05 -8.22
C VAL A 70 29.97 10.48 -6.78
N GLU A 71 29.98 11.80 -6.55
CA GLU A 71 30.12 12.40 -5.23
C GLU A 71 28.82 12.26 -4.42
N LEU A 72 28.97 11.71 -3.22
CA LEU A 72 27.90 11.51 -2.25
C LEU A 72 28.03 12.57 -1.14
N LYS A 73 26.96 13.32 -0.92
CA LYS A 73 26.91 14.37 0.10
C LYS A 73 26.78 13.78 1.50
N GLU A 74 27.21 14.54 2.50
CA GLU A 74 26.93 14.24 3.90
C GLU A 74 25.40 14.15 4.13
N GLY A 75 24.97 13.18 4.94
CA GLY A 75 23.57 12.84 5.17
C GLY A 75 22.91 11.98 4.09
N SER A 76 23.60 11.67 2.98
CA SER A 76 23.02 10.81 1.92
C SER A 76 23.12 9.32 2.24
N LEU A 77 22.15 8.55 1.72
CA LEU A 77 22.13 7.09 1.81
C LEU A 77 23.16 6.49 0.87
N ALA A 78 24.07 5.68 1.40
CA ALA A 78 25.05 4.91 0.66
C ALA A 78 25.02 3.44 1.12
N TYR A 79 25.72 2.58 0.40
CA TYR A 79 25.84 1.16 0.75
C TYR A 79 27.31 0.81 0.98
N TYR A 80 27.57 0.10 2.08
CA TYR A 80 28.89 -0.40 2.42
C TYR A 80 29.00 -1.87 2.08
N GLN A 81 30.12 -2.24 1.46
CA GLN A 81 30.51 -3.63 1.27
C GLN A 81 31.93 -3.83 1.79
N LYS A 82 32.12 -4.84 2.63
CA LYS A 82 33.44 -5.25 3.12
C LYS A 82 33.84 -6.55 2.43
N ILE A 83 35.00 -6.54 1.77
CA ILE A 83 35.65 -7.73 1.22
C ILE A 83 36.75 -8.14 2.18
N ALA A 84 36.71 -9.38 2.67
CA ALA A 84 37.78 -9.98 3.47
C ALA A 84 38.61 -10.90 2.56
N TYR A 85 39.93 -10.73 2.61
CA TYR A 85 40.89 -11.53 1.86
C TYR A 85 41.39 -12.72 2.69
N THR A 86 42.03 -13.69 2.03
CA THR A 86 42.58 -14.89 2.67
C THR A 86 43.68 -14.57 3.70
N ASP A 87 44.39 -13.46 3.52
CA ASP A 87 45.41 -12.91 4.44
C ASP A 87 44.82 -12.19 5.67
N ASN A 88 43.51 -12.30 5.93
CA ASN A 88 42.75 -11.60 6.96
C ASN A 88 42.77 -10.05 6.84
N THR A 89 43.25 -9.49 5.73
CA THR A 89 43.07 -8.06 5.44
C THR A 89 41.65 -7.81 4.91
N PHE A 90 41.20 -6.56 4.96
CA PHE A 90 39.90 -6.18 4.45
C PHE A 90 39.93 -4.87 3.67
N ARG A 91 39.08 -4.77 2.65
CA ARG A 91 38.84 -3.54 1.89
C ARG A 91 37.37 -3.19 1.91
N GLY A 92 37.08 -1.94 2.27
CA GLY A 92 35.73 -1.39 2.30
C GLY A 92 35.43 -0.65 1.00
N PHE A 93 34.23 -0.85 0.46
CA PHE A 93 33.73 -0.18 -0.72
C PHE A 93 32.44 0.57 -0.37
N ILE A 94 32.37 1.83 -0.80
CA ILE A 94 31.16 2.66 -0.68
C ILE A 94 30.52 2.73 -2.06
N LEU A 95 29.26 2.33 -2.16
CA LEU A 95 28.47 2.36 -3.39
C LEU A 95 27.30 3.34 -3.25
N CYS A 96 26.99 4.06 -4.33
CA CYS A 96 25.77 4.86 -4.41
C CYS A 96 24.53 3.96 -4.52
N PRO A 97 23.32 4.46 -4.22
CA PRO A 97 22.09 3.68 -4.28
C PRO A 97 21.83 3.02 -5.63
N GLN A 98 22.22 3.67 -6.73
CA GLN A 98 22.05 3.15 -8.09
C GLN A 98 23.02 2.00 -8.40
N CYS A 99 24.26 2.07 -7.91
CA CYS A 99 25.28 1.05 -8.12
C CYS A 99 25.14 -0.17 -7.21
N ALA A 100 24.48 0.00 -6.06
CA ALA A 100 24.18 -1.07 -5.10
C ALA A 100 22.98 -1.94 -5.51
N SER A 101 22.15 -1.46 -6.44
CA SER A 101 20.87 -2.08 -6.79
C SER A 101 20.92 -2.78 -8.14
N MET A 102 20.86 -4.11 -8.16
CA MET A 102 20.17 -4.80 -9.26
C MET A 102 19.29 -5.97 -8.81
N GLU A 103 19.56 -6.65 -7.69
CA GLU A 103 18.77 -7.86 -7.33
C GLU A 103 18.06 -7.73 -5.97
N ASP A 104 18.76 -7.45 -4.87
CA ASP A 104 18.15 -7.46 -3.52
C ASP A 104 17.26 -6.24 -3.19
N VAL A 105 17.59 -5.06 -3.73
CA VAL A 105 16.84 -3.82 -3.51
C VAL A 105 15.53 -3.79 -4.33
N LEU A 106 15.49 -4.50 -5.46
CA LEU A 106 14.28 -4.63 -6.27
C LEU A 106 13.27 -5.55 -5.60
N ALA A 107 13.71 -6.73 -5.13
CA ALA A 107 12.84 -7.68 -4.42
C ALA A 107 12.16 -7.05 -3.19
N SER A 108 12.92 -6.35 -2.35
CA SER A 108 12.38 -5.64 -1.17
C SER A 108 11.37 -4.54 -1.54
N LYS A 109 11.61 -3.81 -2.64
CA LYS A 109 10.64 -2.82 -3.17
C LYS A 109 9.35 -3.47 -3.69
N TYR A 110 9.43 -4.62 -4.36
CA TYR A 110 8.25 -5.35 -4.84
C TYR A 110 7.40 -5.89 -3.68
N VAL A 111 8.02 -6.46 -2.64
CA VAL A 111 7.33 -6.90 -1.43
C VAL A 111 6.62 -5.71 -0.77
N LYS A 112 7.33 -4.58 -0.61
CA LYS A 112 6.73 -3.38 -0.01
C LYS A 112 5.58 -2.82 -0.84
N LYS A 113 5.71 -2.82 -2.17
CA LYS A 113 4.65 -2.41 -3.08
C LYS A 113 3.41 -3.29 -2.89
N TYR A 114 3.58 -4.61 -2.84
CA TYR A 114 2.48 -5.55 -2.63
C TYR A 114 1.78 -5.33 -1.28
N GLU A 115 2.53 -5.14 -0.19
CA GLU A 115 1.99 -4.81 1.12
C GLU A 115 1.14 -3.54 1.07
N LEU A 116 1.67 -2.47 0.47
CA LEU A 116 0.97 -1.20 0.33
C LEU A 116 -0.29 -1.34 -0.51
N GLU A 117 -0.26 -2.09 -1.61
CA GLU A 117 -1.45 -2.38 -2.42
C GLU A 117 -2.50 -3.16 -1.64
N ALA A 118 -2.08 -4.13 -0.81
CA ALA A 118 -2.99 -4.85 0.08
C ALA A 118 -3.62 -3.92 1.12
N THR A 119 -2.82 -3.04 1.74
CA THR A 119 -3.33 -2.02 2.67
C THR A 119 -4.31 -1.07 1.99
N ILE A 120 -4.00 -0.57 0.79
CA ILE A 120 -4.88 0.30 0.00
C ILE A 120 -6.21 -0.41 -0.28
N ARG A 121 -6.19 -1.68 -0.70
CA ARG A 121 -7.42 -2.46 -0.89
C ARG A 121 -8.23 -2.61 0.40
N GLY A 122 -7.56 -2.87 1.52
CA GLY A 122 -8.20 -2.95 2.83
C GLY A 122 -8.86 -1.62 3.25
N LEU A 123 -8.16 -0.51 3.06
CA LEU A 123 -8.68 0.83 3.35
C LEU A 123 -9.86 1.19 2.46
N LYS A 124 -9.79 0.89 1.16
CA LYS A 124 -10.92 1.09 0.23
C LYS A 124 -12.17 0.35 0.69
N ARG A 125 -12.04 -0.95 1.03
CA ARG A 125 -13.17 -1.73 1.55
C ARG A 125 -13.79 -1.12 2.81
N LYS A 126 -12.96 -0.62 3.74
CA LYS A 126 -13.46 0.05 4.95
C LYS A 126 -14.14 1.37 4.62
N ALA A 127 -13.59 2.15 3.69
CA ALA A 127 -14.20 3.40 3.25
C ALA A 127 -15.56 3.14 2.59
N ASP A 128 -15.65 2.12 1.73
CA ASP A 128 -16.90 1.72 1.08
C ASP A 128 -17.95 1.27 2.11
N GLN A 129 -17.54 0.48 3.11
CA GLN A 129 -18.41 0.07 4.23
C GLN A 129 -18.93 1.27 5.03
N LEU A 130 -18.04 2.17 5.44
CA LEU A 130 -18.42 3.37 6.19
C LEU A 130 -19.33 4.30 5.36
N ALA A 131 -19.04 4.45 4.07
CA ALA A 131 -19.90 5.22 3.17
C ALA A 131 -21.31 4.62 3.11
N GLN A 132 -21.42 3.30 3.06
CA GLN A 132 -22.70 2.61 3.11
C GLN A 132 -23.41 2.83 4.45
N GLU A 133 -22.71 2.72 5.58
CA GLU A 133 -23.29 2.97 6.92
C GLU A 133 -23.79 4.42 7.07
N ILE A 134 -23.05 5.40 6.54
CA ILE A 134 -23.46 6.81 6.56
C ILE A 134 -24.76 6.99 5.78
N LEU A 135 -24.85 6.45 4.55
CA LEU A 135 -26.07 6.54 3.72
C LEU A 135 -27.29 5.91 4.41
N GLU A 136 -27.09 4.83 5.17
CA GLU A 136 -28.15 4.22 5.97
C GLU A 136 -28.58 5.14 7.12
N LEU A 137 -27.62 5.67 7.89
CA LEU A 137 -27.88 6.57 9.01
C LEU A 137 -28.59 7.85 8.55
N GLU A 138 -28.21 8.43 7.41
CA GLU A 138 -28.87 9.61 6.83
C GLU A 138 -30.35 9.37 6.58
N LYS A 139 -30.73 8.18 6.10
CA LYS A 139 -32.15 7.82 5.91
C LYS A 139 -32.90 7.67 7.23
N PHE A 140 -32.27 7.12 8.27
CA PHE A 140 -32.87 7.08 9.60
C PHE A 140 -33.03 8.48 10.22
N VAL A 141 -32.09 9.39 9.96
CA VAL A 141 -32.22 10.79 10.36
C VAL A 141 -33.39 11.46 9.64
N GLN A 142 -33.55 11.25 8.34
CA GLN A 142 -34.70 11.76 7.59
C GLN A 142 -36.03 11.28 8.19
N LEU A 143 -36.14 9.97 8.49
CA LEU A 143 -37.32 9.41 9.14
C LEU A 143 -37.60 10.09 10.50
N LYS A 144 -36.56 10.28 11.32
CA LYS A 144 -36.69 10.96 12.61
C LYS A 144 -37.15 12.41 12.45
N THR A 145 -36.68 13.12 11.42
CA THR A 145 -37.12 14.48 11.11
C THR A 145 -38.61 14.51 10.77
N VAL A 146 -39.10 13.58 9.94
CA VAL A 146 -40.54 13.47 9.61
C VAL A 146 -41.38 13.24 10.88
N PHE A 147 -40.96 12.33 11.77
CA PHE A 147 -41.63 12.15 13.05
C PHE A 147 -41.64 13.41 13.91
N GLY A 148 -40.52 14.14 13.94
CA GLY A 148 -40.44 15.41 14.66
C GLY A 148 -41.36 16.50 14.09
N GLU A 149 -41.57 16.53 12.77
CA GLU A 149 -42.55 17.41 12.11
C GLU A 149 -43.98 17.03 12.53
N ILE A 150 -44.33 15.74 12.50
CA ILE A 150 -45.65 15.25 12.93
C ILE A 150 -45.92 15.62 14.40
N GLU A 151 -44.96 15.39 15.30
CA GLU A 151 -45.09 15.75 16.72
C GLU A 151 -45.30 17.25 16.93
N ARG A 152 -44.63 18.09 16.14
CA ARG A 152 -44.78 19.54 16.19
C ARG A 152 -46.17 19.96 15.75
N GLU A 153 -46.64 19.48 14.61
CA GLU A 153 -47.97 19.81 14.10
C GLU A 153 -49.08 19.35 15.08
N LEU A 154 -48.93 18.16 15.68
CA LEU A 154 -49.85 17.69 16.73
C LEU A 154 -49.86 18.59 17.96
N ARG A 155 -48.70 19.12 18.35
CA ARG A 155 -48.59 20.04 19.49
C ARG A 155 -49.24 21.38 19.16
N GLU A 156 -48.96 21.94 17.98
CA GLU A 156 -49.57 23.18 17.50
C GLU A 156 -51.10 23.07 17.44
N LEU A 157 -51.62 21.95 16.90
CA LEU A 157 -53.06 21.70 16.88
C LEU A 157 -53.63 21.61 18.30
N ARG A 158 -52.97 20.88 19.20
CA ARG A 158 -53.41 20.75 20.59
C ARG A 158 -53.46 22.10 21.30
N GLU A 159 -52.45 22.95 21.10
CA GLU A 159 -52.40 24.30 21.70
C GLU A 159 -53.50 25.21 21.14
N PHE A 160 -53.73 25.16 19.83
CA PHE A 160 -54.82 25.87 19.19
C PHE A 160 -56.19 25.43 19.71
N LEU A 161 -56.44 24.12 19.81
CA LEU A 161 -57.70 23.57 20.32
C LEU A 161 -57.96 23.90 21.80
N ARG A 162 -56.92 24.28 22.56
CA ARG A 162 -57.06 24.75 23.95
C ARG A 162 -57.41 26.24 24.06
N THR A 163 -57.17 27.02 23.02
CA THR A 163 -57.17 28.50 23.09
C THR A 163 -58.17 29.17 22.14
N TYR A 164 -58.84 28.41 21.27
CA TYR A 164 -59.76 28.97 20.28
C TYR A 164 -61.01 29.59 20.91
N ASN A 165 -61.50 30.68 20.31
CA ASN A 165 -62.69 31.40 20.74
C ASN A 165 -63.87 31.30 19.76
N TYR A 166 -63.61 30.96 18.49
CA TYR A 166 -64.62 30.92 17.44
C TYR A 166 -64.64 29.56 16.72
N PRO A 167 -65.81 28.90 16.56
CA PRO A 167 -65.92 27.60 15.90
C PRO A 167 -65.45 27.57 14.43
N ARG A 168 -65.55 28.71 13.73
CA ARG A 168 -65.17 28.82 12.31
C ARG A 168 -63.65 28.73 12.11
N GLU A 169 -62.88 29.32 13.02
CA GLU A 169 -61.42 29.25 13.02
C GLU A 169 -60.92 27.82 13.25
N VAL A 170 -61.71 27.00 13.95
CA VAL A 170 -61.38 25.59 14.19
C VAL A 170 -61.46 24.76 12.91
N LEU A 171 -62.48 24.99 12.08
CA LEU A 171 -62.62 24.30 10.80
C LEU A 171 -61.46 24.63 9.86
N ASP A 172 -61.09 25.90 9.76
CA ASP A 172 -59.97 26.33 8.92
C ASP A 172 -58.64 25.76 9.42
N LYS A 173 -58.42 25.72 10.74
CA LYS A 173 -57.19 25.16 11.31
C LYS A 173 -57.11 23.64 11.17
N LEU A 174 -58.24 22.94 11.30
CA LEU A 174 -58.32 21.50 11.06
C LEU A 174 -58.05 21.16 9.59
N GLN A 175 -58.57 21.97 8.66
CA GLN A 175 -58.28 21.80 7.23
C GLN A 175 -56.79 21.99 6.96
N GLN A 176 -56.18 23.06 7.48
CA GLN A 176 -54.73 23.29 7.34
C GLN A 176 -53.90 22.15 7.94
N PHE A 177 -54.31 21.64 9.10
CA PHE A 177 -53.64 20.51 9.73
C PHE A 177 -53.78 19.22 8.90
N TYR A 178 -54.96 18.98 8.32
CA TYR A 178 -55.20 17.85 7.43
C TYR A 178 -54.33 17.92 6.18
N ASP A 179 -54.26 19.09 5.52
CA ASP A 179 -53.43 19.28 4.33
C ASP A 179 -51.94 19.07 4.64
N LYS A 180 -51.48 19.52 5.81
CA LYS A 180 -50.10 19.28 6.28
C LYS A 180 -49.85 17.82 6.62
N LEU A 181 -50.81 17.13 7.24
CA LEU A 181 -50.69 15.69 7.52
C LEU A 181 -50.57 14.90 6.23
N GLN A 182 -51.33 15.25 5.19
CA GLN A 182 -51.27 14.59 3.90
C GLN A 182 -49.87 14.76 3.26
N GLN A 183 -49.28 15.96 3.35
CA GLN A 183 -47.90 16.18 2.91
C GLN A 183 -46.87 15.37 3.72
N LEU A 184 -47.09 15.23 5.03
CA LEU A 184 -46.22 14.44 5.91
C LEU A 184 -46.37 12.94 5.66
N GLU A 185 -47.56 12.47 5.31
CA GLU A 185 -47.84 11.09 4.90
C GLU A 185 -47.08 10.73 3.62
N GLU A 186 -47.15 11.58 2.58
CA GLU A 186 -46.39 11.39 1.33
C GLU A 186 -44.87 11.37 1.57
N LYS A 187 -44.36 12.27 2.42
CA LYS A 187 -42.95 12.28 2.84
C LYS A 187 -42.57 11.03 3.63
N LEU A 188 -43.46 10.54 4.49
CA LEU A 188 -43.22 9.35 5.30
C LEU A 188 -43.15 8.12 4.40
N ASP A 189 -44.09 7.97 3.45
CA ASP A 189 -44.12 6.84 2.52
C ASP A 189 -42.86 6.79 1.66
N SER A 190 -42.45 7.91 1.06
CA SER A 190 -41.21 7.98 0.29
C SER A 190 -39.96 7.65 1.12
N THR A 191 -39.92 8.09 2.38
CA THR A 191 -38.81 7.77 3.30
C THR A 191 -38.81 6.29 3.69
N LEU A 192 -39.99 5.71 3.96
CA LEU A 192 -40.14 4.30 4.29
C LEU A 192 -39.76 3.39 3.12
N GLU A 193 -40.11 3.77 1.90
CA GLU A 193 -39.73 3.05 0.69
C GLU A 193 -38.20 3.03 0.53
N ALA A 194 -37.54 4.18 0.71
CA ALA A 194 -36.09 4.27 0.70
C ALA A 194 -35.38 3.45 1.80
N ILE A 195 -36.06 3.18 2.92
CA ILE A 195 -35.56 2.33 4.02
C ILE A 195 -35.82 0.84 3.76
N LYS A 196 -36.96 0.47 3.15
CA LYS A 196 -37.27 -0.92 2.79
C LYS A 196 -36.17 -1.53 1.92
N ASP A 197 -35.64 -0.76 0.98
CA ASP A 197 -34.53 -1.17 0.12
C ASP A 197 -33.24 -1.49 0.88
N ILE A 198 -33.07 -0.98 2.10
CA ILE A 198 -31.91 -1.28 2.96
C ILE A 198 -32.17 -2.49 3.86
N VAL A 199 -33.38 -2.60 4.41
CA VAL A 199 -33.71 -3.61 5.43
C VAL A 199 -33.92 -4.99 4.79
N ILE A 200 -34.59 -5.07 3.63
CA ILE A 200 -34.92 -6.34 2.97
C ILE A 200 -33.66 -7.12 2.55
N PRO A 201 -32.62 -6.51 1.95
CA PRO A 201 -31.38 -7.22 1.63
C PRO A 201 -30.62 -7.72 2.86
N LYS A 202 -30.68 -7.01 3.99
CA LYS A 202 -30.02 -7.42 5.24
C LYS A 202 -30.66 -8.65 5.89
N LEU A 203 -31.99 -8.75 5.83
CA LEU A 203 -32.71 -9.94 6.33
C LEU A 203 -32.36 -11.18 5.51
N LYS A 204 -32.34 -11.07 4.18
CA LYS A 204 -31.95 -12.17 3.28
C LYS A 204 -30.50 -12.62 3.50
N LYS A 205 -29.56 -11.70 3.71
CA LYS A 205 -28.16 -12.05 4.03
C LYS A 205 -28.05 -12.82 5.35
N ARG A 206 -28.77 -12.40 6.39
CA ARG A 206 -28.79 -13.09 7.68
C ARG A 206 -29.37 -14.51 7.58
N GLU A 207 -30.42 -14.72 6.80
CA GLU A 207 -31.00 -16.06 6.60
C GLU A 207 -30.00 -17.01 5.92
N VAL A 208 -29.23 -16.53 4.94
CA VAL A 208 -28.20 -17.34 4.26
C VAL A 208 -27.02 -17.66 5.20
N GLU A 209 -26.60 -16.75 6.07
CA GLU A 209 -25.54 -17.02 7.05
C GLU A 209 -25.98 -18.03 8.12
N ILE A 210 -27.24 -18.02 8.52
CA ILE A 210 -27.81 -18.96 9.51
C ILE A 210 -27.99 -20.36 8.91
N HIS A 211 -28.23 -20.49 7.60
CA HIS A 211 -28.46 -21.79 6.93
C HIS A 211 -27.23 -22.33 6.18
N GLY A 212 -26.23 -21.50 5.87
CA GLY A 212 -24.99 -21.89 5.19
C GLY A 212 -23.87 -22.37 6.12
N GLY A 213 -23.99 -22.18 7.44
CA GLY A 213 -22.99 -22.58 8.44
C GLY A 213 -23.06 -24.03 8.94
N ARG A 214 -23.92 -24.88 8.34
CA ARG A 214 -23.97 -26.33 8.61
C ARG A 214 -23.56 -27.13 7.37
N ARG A 215 -22.29 -27.07 6.97
CA ARG A 215 -21.63 -28.11 6.18
C ARG A 215 -20.15 -28.16 6.53
#